data_AF-A0A372EL01-F1
#
_entry.id   AF-A0A372EL01-F1
#
_cell.length_a   1.000
_cell.length_b   1.000
_cell.length_c   1.000
_cell.angle_alpha   90.00
_cell.angle_beta   90.00
_cell.angle_gamma   90.00
#
_symmetry.space_group_name_H-M   'P 1'
#
loop_
_entity.id
_entity.type
_entity.pdbx_description
1 polymer ?
#
loop_
_entity_poly.entity_id
_entity_poly.type
_entity_poly.pdbx_seq_one_letter_code
_entity_poly.pdbx_strand_id
1 'polypeptide(L)'
;MKALAIPAAFAALLSAGAALAQHSQKEIQEDIQRHRAMAAAHEGAAKCLEAGKGEKACQAALAEACKGLALGKYCGLRHAH
;
A
#
# COMPACT_ATOMS: atom_id res chain seq x y z
N MET A 1 -9.91 61.90 -15.81
CA MET A 1 -10.68 60.68 -16.14
C MET A 1 -9.87 59.93 -17.18
N LYS A 2 -9.39 58.69 -17.05
CA LYS A 2 -9.64 57.56 -16.15
C LYS A 2 -8.29 56.87 -15.95
N ALA A 3 -7.96 56.56 -14.70
CA ALA A 3 -6.85 55.67 -14.39
C ALA A 3 -7.38 54.23 -14.36
N LEU A 4 -6.55 53.32 -14.88
CA LEU A 4 -6.45 51.89 -14.56
C LEU A 4 -7.70 51.00 -14.65
N ALA A 5 -7.64 49.97 -15.52
CA ALA A 5 -8.09 48.61 -15.18
C ALA A 5 -7.66 47.59 -16.27
N ILE A 6 -6.39 47.20 -16.25
CA ILE A 6 -5.92 45.86 -16.68
C ILE A 6 -5.29 45.28 -15.40
N PRO A 7 -5.53 44.04 -14.93
CA PRO A 7 -5.91 42.85 -15.72
C PRO A 7 -6.98 41.93 -15.07
N ALA A 8 -7.86 41.35 -15.88
CA ALA A 8 -8.68 40.18 -15.51
C ALA A 8 -7.87 38.87 -15.53
N ALA A 9 -6.62 38.88 -15.04
CA ALA A 9 -5.70 37.72 -15.06
C ALA A 9 -5.31 37.21 -13.67
N PHE A 10 -5.89 37.75 -12.60
CA PHE A 10 -5.53 37.42 -11.21
C PHE A 10 -6.45 36.37 -10.53
N ALA A 11 -7.33 35.70 -11.27
CA ALA A 11 -8.27 34.72 -10.70
C ALA A 11 -7.85 33.25 -10.90
N ALA A 12 -6.77 32.97 -11.62
CA ALA A 12 -6.37 31.59 -11.98
C ALA A 12 -5.34 30.93 -11.03
N LEU A 13 -4.80 31.66 -10.04
CA LEU A 13 -3.69 31.14 -9.21
C LEU A 13 -4.09 30.47 -7.88
N LEU A 14 -5.37 30.46 -7.48
CA LEU A 14 -5.77 29.90 -6.17
C LEU A 14 -6.27 28.45 -6.20
N SER A 15 -6.34 27.80 -7.36
CA SER A 15 -6.94 26.45 -7.49
C SER A 15 -5.97 25.29 -7.25
N ALA A 16 -4.69 25.53 -6.98
CA ALA A 16 -3.65 24.49 -6.91
C ALA A 16 -3.45 23.85 -5.52
N GLY A 17 -4.21 24.26 -4.50
CA GLY A 17 -3.94 23.87 -3.10
C GLY A 17 -4.63 22.61 -2.56
N ALA A 18 -5.57 22.00 -3.30
CA ALA A 18 -6.51 21.03 -2.72
C ALA A 18 -6.28 19.57 -3.14
N ALA A 19 -5.04 19.11 -3.25
CA ALA A 19 -4.78 17.69 -3.60
C ALA A 19 -3.55 17.07 -2.89
N LEU A 20 -3.33 17.35 -1.60
CA LEU A 20 -2.52 16.47 -0.75
C LEU A 20 -3.41 15.70 0.21
N ALA A 21 -4.14 14.70 -0.31
CA ALA A 21 -4.67 13.64 0.54
C ALA A 21 -3.50 12.74 0.97
N GLN A 22 -2.69 13.22 1.92
CA GLN A 22 -1.72 12.37 2.61
C GLN A 22 -2.44 11.57 3.68
N HIS A 23 -2.09 10.29 3.82
CA HIS A 23 -2.60 9.45 4.90
C HIS A 23 -2.40 10.12 6.26
N SER A 24 -3.42 10.05 7.10
CA SER A 24 -3.31 10.42 8.50
C SER A 24 -2.24 9.56 9.20
N GLN A 25 -1.68 10.06 10.30
CA GLN A 25 -0.74 9.28 11.11
C GLN A 25 -1.32 7.93 11.57
N LYS A 26 -2.64 7.85 11.75
CA LYS A 26 -3.34 6.61 12.08
C LYS A 26 -3.29 5.60 10.93
N GLU A 27 -3.62 6.04 9.72
CA GLU A 27 -3.56 5.20 8.52
C GLU A 27 -2.12 4.74 8.24
N ILE A 28 -1.13 5.62 8.42
CA ILE A 28 0.30 5.25 8.30
C ILE A 28 0.66 4.15 9.31
N GLN A 29 0.21 4.26 10.55
CA GLN A 29 0.49 3.26 11.57
C GLN A 29 -0.18 1.91 11.25
N GLU A 30 -1.43 1.93 10.78
CA GLU A 30 -2.16 0.73 10.33
C GLU A 30 -1.46 0.07 9.15
N ASP A 31 -0.98 0.86 8.19
CA ASP A 31 -0.17 0.42 7.07
C ASP A 31 1.12 -0.26 7.53
N ILE A 32 1.87 0.36 8.45
CA ILE A 32 3.09 -0.24 8.99
C ILE A 32 2.82 -1.62 9.60
N GLN A 33 1.75 -1.77 10.40
CA GLN A 33 1.40 -3.06 10.99
C GLN A 33 1.04 -4.10 9.93
N ARG A 34 0.23 -3.70 8.94
CA ARG A 34 -0.16 -4.57 7.82
C ARG A 34 1.06 -5.05 7.03
N HIS A 35 1.96 -4.15 6.64
CA HIS A 35 3.15 -4.50 5.87
C HIS A 35 4.10 -5.41 6.65
N ARG A 36 4.25 -5.21 7.96
CA ARG A 36 5.04 -6.09 8.83
C ARG A 36 4.43 -7.50 8.92
N ALA A 37 3.11 -7.59 9.03
CA ALA A 37 2.42 -8.89 9.03
C ALA A 37 2.60 -9.63 7.70
N MET A 38 2.52 -8.93 6.57
CA MET A 38 2.80 -9.50 5.24
C MET A 38 4.24 -10.01 5.13
N ALA A 39 5.21 -9.22 5.58
CA ALA A 39 6.62 -9.61 5.57
C ALA A 39 6.84 -10.90 6.39
N ALA A 40 6.28 -10.97 7.60
CA ALA A 40 6.36 -12.16 8.43
C ALA A 40 5.73 -13.40 7.79
N ALA A 41 4.58 -13.25 7.10
CA ALA A 41 3.94 -14.34 6.38
C ALA A 41 4.83 -14.89 5.25
N HIS A 42 5.44 -14.00 4.45
CA HIS A 42 6.33 -14.39 3.36
C HIS A 42 7.66 -14.97 3.85
N GLU A 43 8.24 -14.42 4.92
CA GLU A 43 9.42 -15.01 5.57
C GLU A 43 9.12 -16.41 6.12
N GLY A 44 7.93 -16.61 6.72
CA GLY A 44 7.47 -17.92 7.16
C GLY A 44 7.35 -18.94 6.02
N ALA A 45 6.87 -18.50 4.85
CA ALA A 45 6.82 -19.34 3.65
C ALA A 45 8.23 -19.70 3.16
N ALA A 46 9.17 -18.75 3.16
CA ALA A 46 10.56 -19.00 2.81
C ALA A 46 11.21 -20.05 3.75
N LYS A 47 11.07 -19.87 5.07
CA LYS A 47 11.57 -20.84 6.06
C LYS A 47 10.93 -22.22 5.94
N CYS A 48 9.65 -22.28 5.58
CA CYS A 48 8.97 -23.55 5.31
C CYS A 48 9.61 -24.30 4.13
N LEU A 49 9.97 -23.57 3.07
CA LEU A 49 10.68 -24.12 1.91
C LEU A 49 12.11 -24.54 2.26
N GLU A 50 12.85 -23.71 3.01
CA GLU A 50 14.19 -24.05 3.52
C GLU A 50 14.18 -25.34 4.34
N ALA A 51 13.11 -25.58 5.10
CA ALA A 51 12.91 -26.81 5.87
C ALA A 51 12.48 -28.03 5.03
N GLY A 52 12.40 -27.91 3.70
CA GLY A 52 12.10 -29.02 2.79
C GLY A 52 10.66 -29.53 2.85
N LYS A 53 9.71 -28.74 3.37
CA LYS A 53 8.30 -29.17 3.57
C LYS A 53 7.48 -29.24 2.27
N GLY A 54 8.04 -28.76 1.16
CA GLY A 54 7.43 -28.78 -0.16
C GLY A 54 6.48 -27.61 -0.41
N GLU A 55 6.43 -27.19 -1.68
CA GLU A 55 5.75 -25.97 -2.12
C GLU A 55 4.26 -25.92 -1.74
N LYS A 56 3.51 -27.01 -1.99
CA LYS A 56 2.08 -27.09 -1.72
C LYS A 56 1.75 -26.82 -0.24
N ALA A 57 2.53 -27.39 0.68
CA ALA A 57 2.33 -27.21 2.11
C ALA A 57 2.66 -25.78 2.54
N CYS A 58 3.77 -25.23 2.03
CA CYS A 58 4.21 -23.87 2.38
C CYS A 58 3.27 -22.80 1.82
N GLN A 59 2.74 -22.99 0.60
CA GLN A 59 1.72 -22.09 0.04
C GLN A 59 0.39 -22.16 0.78
N ALA A 60 -0.02 -23.33 1.28
CA ALA A 60 -1.22 -23.45 2.10
C ALA A 60 -1.06 -22.67 3.43
N ALA A 61 0.09 -22.82 4.08
CA ALA A 61 0.41 -22.07 5.29
C ALA A 61 0.50 -20.55 5.02
N LEU A 62 1.11 -20.14 3.91
CA LEU A 62 1.15 -18.73 3.48
C LEU A 62 -0.25 -18.18 3.24
N ALA A 63 -1.12 -18.92 2.57
CA ALA A 63 -2.48 -18.48 2.28
C ALA A 63 -3.31 -18.24 3.56
N GLU A 64 -3.13 -19.10 4.57
CA GLU A 64 -3.78 -18.91 5.87
C GLU A 64 -3.19 -17.70 6.60
N ALA A 65 -1.87 -17.55 6.64
CA ALA A 65 -1.21 -16.40 7.25
C ALA A 65 -1.60 -15.07 6.58
N CYS A 66 -1.87 -15.09 5.27
CA CYS A 66 -2.28 -13.92 4.48
C CYS A 66 -3.77 -13.55 4.58
N LYS A 67 -4.59 -14.39 5.19
CA LYS A 67 -6.04 -14.22 5.22
C LYS A 67 -6.42 -12.93 5.96
N GLY A 68 -7.06 -12.01 5.23
CA GLY A 68 -7.49 -10.71 5.78
C GLY A 68 -6.37 -9.67 5.95
N LEU A 69 -5.11 -9.98 5.61
CA LEU A 69 -4.02 -9.02 5.70
C LEU A 69 -3.98 -8.06 4.51
N ALA A 70 -4.19 -8.56 3.29
CA ALA A 70 -4.12 -7.74 2.08
C ALA A 70 -4.94 -8.36 0.93
N LEU A 71 -4.67 -7.94 -0.31
CA LEU A 71 -5.43 -8.36 -1.48
C LEU A 71 -5.07 -9.78 -1.92
N GLY A 72 -6.07 -10.63 -2.12
CA GLY A 72 -5.90 -11.96 -2.70
C GLY A 72 -5.24 -12.99 -1.78
N LYS A 73 -5.00 -14.19 -2.32
CA LYS A 73 -4.59 -15.38 -1.57
C LYS A 73 -3.21 -15.26 -0.91
N TYR A 74 -2.28 -14.51 -1.51
CA TYR A 74 -0.87 -14.43 -1.09
C TYR A 74 -0.45 -12.99 -0.79
N CYS A 75 -1.31 -12.24 -0.10
CA CYS A 75 -1.04 -10.85 0.30
C CYS A 75 -0.61 -9.92 -0.86
N GLY A 76 -1.14 -10.12 -2.06
CA GLY A 76 -0.80 -9.32 -3.24
C GLY A 76 0.45 -9.79 -4.01
N LEU A 77 1.25 -10.70 -3.45
CA LEU A 77 2.37 -11.29 -4.18
C LEU A 77 1.85 -12.29 -5.21
N ARG A 78 2.22 -12.09 -6.47
CA ARG A 78 1.95 -13.07 -7.52
C ARG A 78 2.97 -14.18 -7.46
N HIS A 79 2.50 -15.41 -7.52
CA HIS A 79 3.39 -16.56 -7.64
C HIS A 79 4.09 -16.50 -9.00
N ALA A 80 5.42 -16.56 -9.02
CA ALA A 80 6.23 -16.43 -10.22
C ALA A 80 6.56 -17.81 -10.82
N HIS A 81 5.51 -18.59 -11.14
CA HIS A 81 5.63 -19.93 -11.74
C HIS A 81 4.43 -20.22 -12.65
#